data_AF-A0A7C4VY30-F1
#
_entry.id   AF-A0A7C4VY30-F1
#
_cell.length_a   1.000
_cell.length_b   1.000
_cell.length_c   1.000
_cell.angle_alpha   90.00
_cell.angle_beta   90.00
_cell.angle_gamma   90.00
#
_symmetry.space_group_name_H-M   'P 1'
#
loop_
_entity.id
_entity.type
_entity.pdbx_description
1 polymer ?
#
loop_
_entity_poly.entity_id
_entity_poly.type
_entity_poly.pdbx_seq_one_letter_code
_entity_poly.pdbx_strand_id
1 'polypeptide(L)'
;MTLRPDGYFNPKQVNWIPLGEHGWALACLIQNSCVSQRRALWFLLIDVIGNVIVFIPLGFGLAGALHQTNLRQTFRLAMWSGFGLSLLIELSQLAIPSRTTDVDDLIFNTLGAAIGALGFALLLRPGASKLTKAAGDS
;
A
#
# COMPACT_ATOMS: atom_id res chain seq x y z
N MET A 1 13.24 5.21 -10.71
CA MET A 1 14.68 5.55 -10.79
C MET A 1 15.28 5.46 -9.40
N THR A 2 15.77 4.30 -9.02
CA THR A 2 16.26 4.01 -7.67
C THR A 2 17.75 3.76 -7.71
N LEU A 3 18.50 4.63 -7.03
CA LEU A 3 19.95 4.50 -6.87
C LEU A 3 20.22 3.38 -5.87
N ARG A 4 20.77 2.26 -6.34
CA ARG A 4 21.33 1.27 -5.43
C ARG A 4 22.56 1.84 -4.70
N PRO A 5 22.81 1.43 -3.45
CA PRO A 5 23.96 1.89 -2.68
C PRO A 5 25.30 1.55 -3.35
N ASP A 6 25.41 0.46 -4.10
CA ASP A 6 26.64 0.05 -4.81
C ASP A 6 27.05 0.99 -5.97
N GLY A 7 26.27 2.02 -6.27
CA GLY A 7 26.53 2.96 -7.36
C GLY A 7 26.20 2.41 -8.75
N TYR A 8 25.70 1.19 -8.84
CA TYR A 8 25.30 0.58 -10.10
C TYR A 8 23.84 0.87 -10.39
N PHE A 9 23.61 1.60 -11.49
CA PHE A 9 22.30 1.68 -12.11
C PHE A 9 21.85 0.27 -12.49
N ASN A 10 20.74 -0.20 -11.93
CA ASN A 10 20.07 -1.38 -12.44
C ASN A 10 19.07 -0.88 -13.51
N PRO A 11 19.35 -1.03 -14.82
CA PRO A 11 18.45 -0.59 -15.88
C PRO A 11 17.27 -1.56 -16.03
N LYS A 12 16.71 -2.04 -14.92
CA LYS A 12 15.57 -2.94 -14.96
C LYS A 12 14.31 -2.11 -15.06
N GLN A 13 13.65 -2.29 -16.20
CA GLN A 13 12.33 -1.76 -16.48
C GLN A 13 11.27 -2.42 -15.56
N VAL A 14 11.55 -3.64 -15.06
CA VAL A 14 10.63 -4.40 -14.21
C VAL A 14 11.34 -5.17 -13.09
N ASN A 15 10.87 -4.98 -11.85
CA ASN A 15 11.23 -5.79 -10.69
C ASN A 15 10.12 -6.80 -10.38
N TRP A 16 10.45 -8.09 -10.55
CA TRP A 16 9.50 -9.20 -10.31
C TRP A 16 9.71 -9.90 -8.97
N ILE A 17 10.77 -9.54 -8.23
CA ILE A 17 11.11 -10.23 -6.99
C ILE A 17 10.48 -9.47 -5.83
N PRO A 18 9.45 -10.02 -5.17
CA PRO A 18 8.83 -9.35 -4.04
C PRO A 18 9.86 -9.16 -2.93
N LEU A 19 9.89 -7.95 -2.39
CA LEU A 19 10.73 -7.47 -1.29
C LEU A 19 12.24 -7.58 -1.58
N GLY A 20 12.64 -7.73 -2.84
CA GLY A 20 14.05 -7.90 -3.20
C GLY A 20 14.88 -6.65 -2.92
N GLU A 21 14.49 -5.52 -3.51
CA GLU A 21 15.19 -4.24 -3.34
C GLU A 21 15.05 -3.70 -1.91
N HIS A 22 13.85 -3.81 -1.33
CA HIS A 22 13.58 -3.45 0.06
C HIS A 22 14.41 -4.27 1.06
N GLY A 23 14.51 -5.59 0.85
CA GLY A 23 15.30 -6.49 1.68
C GLY A 23 16.79 -6.18 1.62
N TRP A 24 17.33 -5.86 0.44
CA TRP A 24 18.71 -5.42 0.28
C TRP A 24 18.96 -4.08 0.97
N ALA A 25 18.09 -3.09 0.76
CA ALA A 25 18.21 -1.79 1.41
C ALA A 25 18.16 -1.94 2.94
N LEU A 26 17.28 -2.80 3.47
CA LEU A 26 17.20 -3.09 4.89
C LEU A 26 18.46 -3.80 5.41
N ALA A 27 18.92 -4.85 4.73
CA ALA A 27 20.13 -5.58 5.11
C ALA A 27 21.36 -4.67 5.12
N CYS A 28 21.47 -3.80 4.13
CA CYS A 28 22.50 -2.78 4.01
C CYS A 28 22.51 -1.81 5.20
N LEU A 29 21.33 -1.35 5.66
CA LEU A 29 21.18 -0.51 6.85
C LEU A 29 21.61 -1.27 8.11
N ILE A 30 21.12 -2.50 8.29
CA ILE A 30 21.41 -3.34 9.47
C ILE A 30 22.91 -3.66 9.58
N GLN A 31 23.54 -3.96 8.44
CA GLN A 31 24.96 -4.33 8.37
C GLN A 31 25.89 -3.12 8.29
N ASN A 32 25.35 -1.90 8.28
CA ASN A 32 26.10 -0.64 8.11
C ASN A 32 27.02 -0.61 6.87
N SER A 33 26.67 -1.36 5.83
CA SER A 33 27.45 -1.51 4.60
C SER A 33 26.98 -0.61 3.45
N CYS A 34 26.03 0.29 3.71
CA CYS A 34 25.53 1.23 2.72
C CYS A 34 26.51 2.34 2.37
N VAL A 35 26.67 2.62 1.08
CA VAL A 35 27.36 3.83 0.60
C VAL A 35 26.66 5.11 1.09
N SER A 36 25.34 5.08 1.27
CA SER A 36 24.62 6.18 1.91
C SER A 36 23.42 5.69 2.72
N GLN A 37 23.57 5.73 4.04
CA GLN A 37 22.52 5.41 5.02
C GLN A 37 21.25 6.24 4.79
N ARG A 38 21.43 7.56 4.59
CA ARG A 38 20.33 8.48 4.33
C ARG A 38 19.53 8.06 3.10
N ARG A 39 20.18 7.79 1.97
CA ARG A 39 19.48 7.41 0.72
C ARG A 39 18.73 6.09 0.86
N ALA A 40 19.34 5.09 1.49
CA ALA A 40 18.68 3.80 1.74
C ALA A 40 17.43 3.94 2.61
N LEU A 41 17.51 4.74 3.68
CA LEU A 41 16.36 5.04 4.53
C LEU A 41 15.27 5.81 3.76
N TRP A 42 15.64 6.85 3.02
CA TRP A 42 14.68 7.61 2.22
C TRP A 42 13.97 6.76 1.17
N PHE A 43 14.70 5.86 0.51
CA PHE A 43 14.13 4.91 -0.44
C PHE A 43 13.07 4.03 0.23
N LEU A 44 13.43 3.33 1.32
CA LEU A 44 12.49 2.48 2.06
C LEU A 44 11.26 3.25 2.56
N LEU A 45 11.47 4.45 3.10
CA LEU A 45 10.37 5.25 3.63
C LEU A 45 9.40 5.67 2.52
N ILE A 46 9.91 6.19 1.41
CA ILE A 46 9.06 6.71 0.34
C ILE A 46 8.34 5.58 -0.39
N ASP A 47 9.02 4.49 -0.76
CA ASP A 47 8.38 3.41 -1.53
C ASP A 47 7.41 2.60 -0.68
N VAL A 48 7.70 2.37 0.61
CA VAL A 48 6.75 1.65 1.47
C VAL A 48 5.61 2.56 1.91
N ILE A 49 5.94 3.68 2.57
CA ILE A 49 4.93 4.54 3.22
C ILE A 49 4.16 5.35 2.18
N GLY A 50 4.84 5.85 1.15
CA GLY A 50 4.21 6.63 0.09
C GLY A 50 3.12 5.84 -0.63
N ASN A 51 3.45 4.61 -1.06
CA ASN A 51 2.49 3.73 -1.75
C ASN A 51 1.30 3.36 -0.85
N VAL A 52 1.54 3.01 0.42
CA VAL A 52 0.45 2.77 1.38
C VAL A 52 -0.44 4.00 1.53
N ILE A 53 0.13 5.17 1.81
CA ILE A 53 -0.65 6.39 2.11
C ILE A 53 -1.52 6.81 0.93
N VAL A 54 -1.02 6.72 -0.30
CA VAL A 54 -1.77 7.13 -1.51
C VAL A 54 -3.05 6.31 -1.70
N PHE A 55 -3.06 5.05 -1.25
CA PHE A 55 -4.22 4.16 -1.41
C PHE A 55 -5.20 4.15 -0.22
N ILE A 56 -4.83 4.75 0.93
CA ILE A 56 -5.74 4.87 2.08
C ILE A 56 -7.05 5.60 1.71
N PRO A 57 -7.05 6.76 1.02
CA PRO A 57 -8.28 7.45 0.65
C PRO A 57 -9.19 6.61 -0.24
N LEU A 58 -8.63 5.79 -1.15
CA LEU A 58 -9.40 4.89 -2.01
C LEU A 58 -10.16 3.87 -1.17
N GLY A 59 -9.47 3.17 -0.26
CA GLY A 59 -10.08 2.18 0.61
C GLY A 59 -11.15 2.79 1.54
N PHE A 60 -10.84 3.95 2.11
CA PHE A 60 -11.75 4.68 2.99
C PHE A 60 -13.01 5.15 2.26
N GLY A 61 -12.85 5.73 1.07
CA GLY A 61 -13.97 6.18 0.23
C GLY A 61 -14.86 5.04 -0.23
N LEU A 62 -14.27 3.92 -0.67
CA LEU A 62 -15.03 2.72 -1.03
C LEU A 62 -15.80 2.16 0.16
N ALA A 63 -15.20 2.15 1.35
CA ALA A 63 -15.89 1.72 2.56
C ALA A 63 -17.02 2.65 2.98
N GLY A 64 -16.88 3.95 2.77
CA GLY A 64 -17.95 4.93 2.96
C GLY A 64 -19.10 4.77 1.97
N ALA A 65 -18.78 4.62 0.68
CA ALA A 65 -19.79 4.39 -0.36
C ALA A 65 -20.59 3.10 -0.12
N LEU A 66 -19.93 2.09 0.44
CA LEU A 66 -20.50 0.77 0.69
C LEU A 66 -20.84 0.52 2.16
N HIS A 67 -21.02 1.57 2.98
CA HIS A 67 -21.19 1.44 4.43
C HIS A 67 -22.36 0.54 4.86
N GLN A 68 -23.41 0.43 4.03
CA GLN A 68 -24.59 -0.42 4.28
C GLN A 68 -24.37 -1.90 3.92
N THR A 69 -23.34 -2.21 3.13
CA THR A 69 -23.00 -3.58 2.72
C THR A 69 -22.17 -4.31 3.76
N ASN A 70 -22.11 -5.64 3.74
CA ASN A 70 -21.33 -6.43 4.70
C ASN A 70 -19.85 -6.00 4.74
N LEU A 71 -19.27 -5.78 5.94
CA LEU A 71 -17.85 -5.46 6.16
C LEU A 71 -16.89 -6.33 5.37
N ARG A 72 -17.12 -7.65 5.35
CA ARG A 72 -16.25 -8.59 4.63
C ARG A 72 -16.31 -8.39 3.12
N GLN A 73 -17.44 -7.94 2.59
CA GLN A 73 -17.60 -7.64 1.17
C GLN A 73 -16.96 -6.29 0.85
N THR A 74 -17.21 -5.27 1.67
CA THR A 74 -16.57 -3.96 1.56
C THR A 74 -15.04 -4.07 1.55
N PHE A 75 -14.47 -4.82 2.50
CA PHE A 75 -13.03 -5.02 2.61
C PHE A 75 -12.45 -5.78 1.40
N ARG A 76 -13.14 -6.83 0.94
CA ARG A 76 -12.75 -7.57 -0.28
C ARG A 76 -12.75 -6.66 -1.50
N LEU A 77 -13.78 -5.82 -1.66
CA LEU A 77 -13.86 -4.87 -2.76
C LEU A 77 -12.75 -3.83 -2.68
N ALA A 78 -12.46 -3.28 -1.50
CA ALA A 78 -11.35 -2.36 -1.31
C ALA A 78 -9.99 -2.98 -1.70
N MET A 79 -9.72 -4.22 -1.29
CA MET A 79 -8.50 -4.93 -1.67
C MET A 79 -8.41 -5.18 -3.19
N TRP A 80 -9.49 -5.68 -3.81
CA TRP A 80 -9.49 -5.93 -5.26
C TRP A 80 -9.39 -4.65 -6.08
N SER A 81 -10.04 -3.57 -5.65
CA SER A 81 -9.91 -2.25 -6.28
C SER A 81 -8.51 -1.68 -6.09
N GLY A 82 -7.92 -1.81 -4.90
CA GLY A 82 -6.54 -1.40 -4.63
C GLY A 82 -5.53 -2.15 -5.50
N PHE A 83 -5.63 -3.49 -5.52
CA PHE A 83 -4.81 -4.34 -6.37
C PHE A 83 -4.98 -4.00 -7.86
N GLY A 84 -6.22 -3.91 -8.33
CA GLY A 84 -6.53 -3.63 -9.74
C GLY A 84 -6.02 -2.26 -10.18
N LEU A 85 -6.25 -1.21 -9.38
CA LEU A 85 -5.74 0.13 -9.69
C LEU A 85 -4.21 0.15 -9.67
N SER A 86 -3.59 -0.47 -8.67
CA SER A 86 -2.13 -0.56 -8.62
C SER A 86 -1.57 -1.31 -9.82
N LEU A 87 -2.20 -2.41 -10.24
CA LEU A 87 -1.79 -3.14 -11.44
C LEU A 87 -1.90 -2.28 -12.70
N LEU A 88 -2.95 -1.47 -12.83
CA LEU A 88 -3.08 -0.53 -13.94
C LEU A 88 -1.97 0.52 -13.93
N ILE A 89 -1.61 1.05 -12.75
CA ILE A 89 -0.50 1.99 -12.60
C ILE A 89 0.81 1.31 -13.01
N GLU A 90 1.12 0.14 -12.47
CA GLU A 90 2.31 -0.65 -12.79
C GLU A 90 2.43 -0.94 -14.30
N LEU A 91 1.32 -1.36 -14.94
CA LEU A 91 1.28 -1.60 -16.38
C LEU A 91 1.46 -0.32 -17.19
N SER A 92 0.91 0.82 -16.73
CA SER A 92 1.10 2.10 -17.41
C SER A 92 2.55 2.59 -17.35
N GLN A 93 3.27 2.27 -16.28
CA GLN A 93 4.67 2.62 -16.11
C GLN A 93 5.59 1.87 -17.08
N LEU A 94 5.22 0.67 -17.54
CA LEU A 94 5.97 -0.05 -18.59
C LEU A 94 6.10 0.77 -19.87
N ALA A 95 5.14 1.65 -20.16
CA ALA A 95 5.16 2.53 -21.32
C ALA A 95 6.01 3.81 -21.09
N ILE A 96 6.51 4.05 -19.88
CA ILE A 96 7.26 5.26 -19.50
C ILE A 96 8.73 4.90 -19.27
N PRO A 97 9.66 5.27 -20.18
CA PRO A 97 11.07 4.84 -20.10
C PRO A 97 11.82 5.26 -18.82
N SER A 98 11.33 6.27 -18.11
CA SER A 98 11.93 6.77 -16.85
C SER A 98 11.33 6.15 -15.58
N ARG A 99 10.31 5.32 -15.71
CA ARG A 99 9.64 4.64 -14.60
C ARG A 99 10.05 3.17 -14.55
N THR A 100 9.96 2.61 -13.34
CA THR A 100 10.30 1.23 -13.04
C THR A 100 9.05 0.63 -12.44
N THR A 101 8.62 -0.50 -12.99
CA THR A 101 7.50 -1.28 -12.47
C THR A 101 7.99 -2.17 -11.33
N ASP A 102 7.30 -2.19 -10.19
CA ASP A 102 7.63 -2.98 -9.01
C ASP A 102 6.43 -3.76 -8.46
N VAL A 103 6.62 -5.06 -8.23
CA VAL A 103 5.60 -5.91 -7.59
C VAL A 103 5.35 -5.52 -6.13
N ASP A 104 6.30 -4.86 -5.48
CA ASP A 104 6.16 -4.37 -4.11
C ASP A 104 5.12 -3.26 -4.01
N ASP A 105 4.99 -2.43 -5.05
CA ASP A 105 4.00 -1.36 -5.12
C ASP A 105 2.58 -1.94 -5.11
N LEU A 106 2.34 -3.05 -5.82
CA LEU A 106 1.07 -3.80 -5.76
C LEU A 106 0.71 -4.20 -4.32
N ILE A 107 1.70 -4.68 -3.56
CA ILE A 107 1.49 -5.12 -2.18
C ILE A 107 1.17 -3.91 -1.29
N PHE A 108 2.00 -2.88 -1.32
CA PHE A 108 1.84 -1.70 -0.47
C PHE A 108 0.58 -0.90 -0.79
N ASN A 109 0.25 -0.74 -2.06
CA ASN A 109 -0.99 -0.09 -2.49
C ASN A 109 -2.24 -0.88 -2.06
N THR A 110 -2.22 -2.21 -2.18
CA THR A 110 -3.31 -3.06 -1.71
C THR A 110 -3.48 -2.99 -0.19
N LEU A 111 -2.36 -2.95 0.55
CA LEU A 111 -2.37 -2.74 2.00
C LEU A 111 -2.91 -1.36 2.37
N GLY A 112 -2.57 -0.31 1.63
CA GLY A 112 -3.14 1.03 1.81
C GLY A 112 -4.66 1.02 1.67
N ALA A 113 -5.19 0.39 0.63
CA ALA A 113 -6.63 0.26 0.43
C ALA A 113 -7.31 -0.55 1.57
N ALA A 114 -6.67 -1.62 2.04
CA ALA A 114 -7.15 -2.39 3.19
C ALA A 114 -7.20 -1.54 4.48
N ILE A 115 -6.12 -0.79 4.77
CA ILE A 115 -6.02 0.10 5.93
C ILE A 115 -7.09 1.20 5.85
N GLY A 116 -7.30 1.81 4.69
CA GLY A 116 -8.35 2.81 4.50
C GLY A 116 -9.75 2.26 4.79
N ALA A 117 -10.06 1.07 4.29
CA ALA A 117 -11.35 0.42 4.54
C ALA A 117 -11.55 0.08 6.03
N LEU A 118 -10.51 -0.40 6.71
CA LEU A 118 -10.53 -0.63 8.16
C LEU A 118 -10.68 0.67 8.95
N GLY A 119 -9.98 1.74 8.55
CA GLY A 119 -10.09 3.06 9.15
C GLY A 119 -11.52 3.58 9.11
N PHE A 120 -12.21 3.48 7.98
CA PHE A 120 -13.62 3.83 7.89
C PHE A 120 -14.49 2.96 8.82
N ALA A 121 -14.26 1.65 8.80
CA ALA A 121 -15.02 0.70 9.62
C ALA A 121 -14.89 0.99 11.13
N LEU A 122 -13.71 1.39 11.59
CA LEU A 122 -13.43 1.71 12.99
C LEU A 122 -13.97 3.09 13.40
N LEU A 123 -13.87 4.09 12.52
CA LEU A 123 -14.15 5.48 12.86
C LEU A 123 -15.61 5.89 12.63
N LEU A 124 -16.21 5.44 11.52
CA LEU A 124 -17.44 6.05 11.00
C LEU A 124 -18.57 5.05 10.78
N ARG A 125 -18.27 3.75 10.75
CA ARG A 125 -19.31 2.76 10.55
C ARG A 125 -20.14 2.64 11.82
N PRO A 126 -21.46 2.92 11.77
CA PRO A 126 -22.29 2.84 12.96
C PRO A 126 -22.23 1.41 13.52
N GLY A 127 -21.58 1.25 14.67
CA GLY A 127 -21.59 -0.01 15.38
C GLY A 127 -23.04 -0.35 15.75
N ALA A 128 -23.43 -1.61 15.53
CA ALA A 128 -24.66 -2.23 16.06
C ALA A 128 -24.83 -2.09 17.60
N SER A 129 -23.92 -1.38 18.27
CA SER A 129 -23.98 -0.87 19.65
C SER A 129 -25.22 -0.05 20.02
N LYS A 130 -26.09 0.34 19.06
CA LYS A 130 -27.37 1.01 19.38
C LYS A 130 -28.57 0.06 19.56
N LEU A 131 -28.47 -1.23 19.20
CA LEU A 131 -29.60 -2.16 19.32
C LEU A 131 -29.75 -2.79 20.71
N THR A 132 -28.68 -2.91 21.49
CA THR A 132 -28.75 -3.39 22.89
C THR A 132 -29.29 -2.33 23.86
N LYS A 133 -29.17 -1.05 23.52
CA LYS A 133 -29.68 0.04 24.38
C LYS A 133 -31.19 0.30 24.23
N ALA A 134 -31.83 -0.24 23.19
CA ALA A 134 -33.27 -0.09 22.96
C ALA A 134 -34.11 -1.31 23.45
N ALA A 135 -33.47 -2.43 23.77
CA ALA A 135 -34.13 -3.66 24.24
C ALA A 135 -34.09 -3.84 25.78
N GLY A 136 -33.48 -2.90 26.50
CA GLY A 136 -33.40 -2.91 27.98
C GLY A 136 -34.32 -1.90 28.67
N ASP A 137 -35.06 -1.10 27.91
CA ASP A 137 -35.90 0.01 28.40
C ASP A 137 -37.42 -0.23 28.16
N SER A 138 -37.84 -1.48 27.90
CA SER A 138 -39.24 -1.86 27.67
C SER A 138 -39.68 -3.03 28.52
#